data_AF-A0A8T6SN94-F1
#
_entry.id   AF-A0A8T6SN94-F1
#
_cell.length_a   1.000
_cell.length_b   1.000
_cell.length_c   1.000
_cell.angle_alpha   90.00
_cell.angle_beta   90.00
_cell.angle_gamma   90.00
#
_symmetry.space_group_name_H-M   'P 1'
#
loop_
_entity.id
_entity.type
_entity.pdbx_description
1 polymer ?
#
loop_
_entity_poly.entity_id
_entity_poly.type
_entity_poly.pdbx_seq_one_letter_code
_entity_poly.pdbx_strand_id
1 'polypeptide(L)' 'AITNAMYFNGKWTSQFNPDNTVEREFWTDERNSVTAQMMQINADRFNYAETDSLQILEMNYLGGDMS' A
#
# COMPACT_ATOMS: atom_id res chain seq x y z
N ALA A 1 9.04 5.35 -34.64
CA ALA A 1 8.16 5.30 -33.46
C ALA A 1 9.03 5.12 -32.22
N ILE A 2 8.82 5.90 -31.17
CA ILE A 2 9.47 5.71 -29.87
C ILE A 2 8.35 5.35 -28.90
N THR A 3 8.39 4.14 -28.35
CA THR A 3 7.43 3.65 -27.35
C THR A 3 8.21 3.35 -26.08
N ASN A 4 7.74 3.87 -24.94
CA ASN A 4 8.27 3.59 -23.62
C ASN A 4 7.17 2.85 -22.81
N ALA A 5 7.56 1.82 -22.07
CA ALA A 5 6.71 1.13 -21.11
C ALA A 5 7.51 0.89 -19.82
N MET A 6 6.90 1.18 -18.67
CA MET A 6 7.47 0.94 -17.35
C MET A 6 6.60 -0.09 -16.61
N TYR A 7 7.24 -1.10 -16.05
CA TYR A 7 6.61 -2.11 -15.20
C TYR A 7 7.43 -2.27 -13.93
N PHE A 8 6.75 -2.27 -12.79
CA PHE A 8 7.39 -2.45 -11.50
C PHE A 8 6.55 -3.41 -10.64
N ASN A 9 7.20 -4.43 -10.10
CA ASN A 9 6.61 -5.42 -9.19
C ASN A 9 7.62 -5.72 -8.07
N GLY A 10 7.68 -4.80 -7.10
CA GLY A 10 8.56 -4.90 -5.94
C GLY A 10 7.97 -5.79 -4.85
N LYS A 11 8.85 -6.47 -4.12
CA LYS A 11 8.49 -7.22 -2.90
C LYS A 11 8.68 -6.32 -1.69
N TRP A 12 7.69 -6.22 -0.80
CA TRP A 12 7.85 -5.47 0.46
C TRP A 12 8.92 -6.09 1.36
N THR A 13 9.64 -5.25 2.11
CA THR A 13 10.55 -5.71 3.18
C THR A 13 9.76 -6.33 4.32
N SER A 14 8.67 -5.69 4.73
CA SER A 14 7.68 -6.22 5.68
C SER A 14 6.46 -6.71 4.90
N GLN A 15 6.37 -8.02 4.65
CA GLN A 15 5.31 -8.60 3.83
C GLN A 15 4.01 -8.81 4.61
N PHE A 16 2.88 -8.62 3.92
CA PHE A 16 1.56 -8.96 4.43
C PHE A 16 1.40 -10.48 4.50
N ASN A 17 0.79 -10.98 5.58
CA ASN A 17 0.32 -12.37 5.62
C ASN A 17 -0.98 -12.48 4.79
N PRO A 18 -1.03 -13.31 3.73
CA PRO A 18 -2.24 -13.49 2.94
C PRO A 18 -3.48 -13.88 3.76
N ASP A 19 -3.31 -14.63 4.84
CA ASP A 19 -4.42 -15.08 5.70
C ASP A 19 -5.10 -13.93 6.46
N ASN A 20 -4.43 -12.78 6.58
CA ASN A 20 -4.97 -11.57 7.19
C ASN A 20 -5.68 -10.66 6.16
N THR A 21 -5.74 -11.07 4.89
CA THR A 21 -6.42 -10.30 3.83
C THR A 21 -7.90 -10.64 3.81
N VAL A 22 -8.75 -9.64 3.97
CA VAL A 22 -10.20 -9.83 4.11
C VAL A 22 -10.98 -8.84 3.25
N GLU A 23 -12.17 -9.23 2.81
CA GLU A 23 -13.10 -8.33 2.12
C GLU A 23 -13.52 -7.17 3.04
N ARG A 24 -13.35 -5.93 2.57
CA ARG A 24 -13.85 -4.72 3.23
C ARG A 24 -14.33 -3.70 2.20
N GLU A 25 -15.18 -2.78 2.65
CA GLU A 25 -15.59 -1.64 1.83
C GLU A 25 -14.44 -0.66 1.66
N PHE A 26 -14.19 -0.26 0.41
CA PHE A 26 -13.29 0.83 0.04
C PHE A 26 -14.12 1.95 -0.58
N TRP A 27 -14.12 3.12 0.05
CA TRP A 27 -14.86 4.30 -0.38
C TRP A 27 -14.11 4.99 -1.51
N THR A 28 -14.72 5.01 -2.70
CA THR A 28 -14.14 5.69 -3.88
C THR A 28 -14.46 7.18 -3.88
N ASP A 29 -15.52 7.57 -3.16
CA ASP A 29 -15.89 8.94 -2.83
C ASP A 29 -16.76 8.94 -1.55
N GLU A 30 -17.36 10.08 -1.20
CA GLU A 30 -18.17 10.26 0.01
C GLU A 30 -19.44 9.37 0.07
N ARG A 31 -19.88 8.78 -1.05
CA ARG A 31 -21.18 8.09 -1.16
C ARG A 31 -21.08 6.71 -1.80
N ASN A 32 -20.04 6.45 -2.58
CA ASN A 32 -19.87 5.20 -3.31
C ASN A 32 -18.73 4.37 -2.72
N SER A 33 -18.95 3.06 -2.63
CA SER A 33 -17.95 2.09 -2.18
C SER A 33 -17.93 0.85 -3.07
N VAL A 34 -16.81 0.14 -3.01
CA VAL A 34 -16.63 -1.18 -3.63
C VAL A 34 -16.08 -2.14 -2.58
N THR A 35 -16.38 -3.44 -2.72
CA THR A 35 -15.73 -4.47 -1.92
C THR A 35 -14.33 -4.74 -2.48
N ALA A 36 -13.31 -4.62 -1.62
CA ALA A 36 -11.91 -4.87 -1.97
C ALA A 36 -11.26 -5.87 -1.00
N GLN A 37 -10.28 -6.63 -1.50
CA GLN A 37 -9.40 -7.47 -0.68
C GLN A 37 -8.43 -6.57 0.12
N MET A 38 -8.79 -6.23 1.35
CA MET A 38 -8.01 -5.33 2.19
C MET A 38 -6.94 -6.11 2.95
N MET A 39 -5.67 -5.84 2.62
CA MET A 39 -4.53 -6.44 3.30
C MET A 39 -4.29 -5.81 4.68
N GLN A 40 -3.74 -6.58 5.62
CA GLN A 40 -3.45 -6.10 6.97
C GLN A 40 -2.10 -6.63 7.46
N ILE A 41 -1.35 -5.75 8.12
CA ILE A 41 -0.07 -6.07 8.73
C ILE A 41 0.04 -5.35 10.08
N ASN A 42 0.47 -6.09 11.10
CA ASN A 42 0.90 -5.53 12.37
C ASN A 42 2.43 -5.54 12.34
N ALA A 43 3.03 -4.46 11.83
CA ALA A 43 4.48 -4.32 11.81
C ALA A 43 4.95 -3.52 13.03
N ASP A 44 6.17 -3.81 13.49
CA ASP A 44 6.74 -3.14 14.66
C ASP A 44 6.96 -1.63 14.44
N ARG A 45 7.37 -1.23 13.21
CA ARG A 45 7.58 0.18 12.87
C ARG A 45 7.48 0.43 11.37
N PHE A 46 6.77 1.49 11.00
CA PHE A 46 6.89 2.16 9.71
C PHE A 46 7.33 3.60 9.91
N ASN A 47 7.99 4.18 8.91
CA ASN A 47 8.17 5.63 8.89
C ASN A 47 6.81 6.25 8.56
N TYR A 48 6.39 7.19 9.40
CA TYR A 48 5.08 7.80 9.34
C TYR A 48 5.20 9.30 9.61
N ALA A 49 4.41 10.08 8.88
CA ALA A 49 4.24 11.50 9.11
C ALA A 49 2.77 11.88 8.91
N GLU A 50 2.33 12.93 9.58
CA GLU A 50 0.97 13.43 9.49
C GLU A 50 0.98 14.95 9.43
N THR A 51 0.08 15.49 8.63
CA THR A 51 -0.23 16.92 8.57
C THR A 51 -1.70 17.11 8.97
N ASP A 52 -2.16 18.36 9.03
CA ASP A 52 -3.56 18.66 9.31
C ASP A 52 -4.55 18.03 8.30
N SER A 53 -4.08 17.61 7.11
CA SER A 53 -4.93 17.10 6.04
C SER A 53 -4.53 15.74 5.48
N LEU A 54 -3.36 15.20 5.85
CA LEU A 54 -2.80 14.00 5.22
C LEU A 54 -2.13 13.08 6.24
N GLN A 55 -2.27 11.78 6.00
CA GLN A 55 -1.49 10.74 6.65
C GLN A 55 -0.54 10.13 5.62
N ILE A 56 0.76 10.08 5.94
CA ILE A 56 1.83 9.68 5.03
C ILE A 56 2.55 8.48 5.64
N LEU A 57 2.56 7.37 4.91
CA LEU A 57 3.19 6.11 5.32
C LEU A 57 4.22 5.69 4.27
N GLU A 58 5.44 5.38 4.70
CA GLU A 58 6.51 4.85 3.85
C GLU A 58 6.66 3.34 4.06
N MET A 59 6.70 2.58 2.95
CA MET A 59 6.85 1.13 2.97
C MET A 59 7.98 0.70 2.03
N ASN A 60 9.11 0.28 2.59
CA ASN A 60 10.27 -0.09 1.79
C ASN A 60 10.08 -1.41 1.04
N TYR A 61 10.50 -1.45 -0.23
CA TYR A 61 10.72 -2.68 -0.96
C TYR A 61 12.03 -3.36 -0.54
N LEU A 62 12.11 -4.68 -0.74
CA LEU A 62 13.34 -5.46 -0.55
C LEU A 62 14.45 -4.86 -1.41
N GLY A 63 15.61 -4.67 -0.81
CA GLY A 63 16.75 -3.97 -1.41
C GLY A 63 16.96 -2.56 -0.85
N GLY A 64 15.96 -1.96 -0.20
CA GLY A 64 16.12 -0.70 0.56
C GLY A 64 16.34 0.57 -0.29
N ASP A 65 16.55 0.44 -1.60
CA ASP A 65 16.76 1.55 -2.52
C ASP A 65 15.44 2.17 -3.05
N MET A 66 14.28 1.57 -2.73
CA MET A 66 12.96 1.99 -3.21
C MET A 66 11.91 1.85 -2.10
N SER A 67 11.07 2.88 -1.94
CA SER A 67 10.08 3.07 -0.89
C SER A 67 8.81 3.73 -1.41
#